data_AF-A0A2V7Y3B3-F1
#
_entry.id   AF-A0A2V7Y3B3-F1
#
_cell.length_a   1.000
_cell.length_b   1.000
_cell.length_c   1.000
_cell.angle_alpha   90.00
_cell.angle_beta   90.00
_cell.angle_gamma   90.00
#
_symmetry.space_group_name_H-M   'P 1'
#
loop_
_entity.id
_entity.type
_entity.pdbx_description
1 polymer ?
#
loop_
_entity_poly.entity_id
_entity_poly.type
_entity_poly.pdbx_seq_one_letter_code
_entity_poly.pdbx_strand_id
1 'polypeptide(L)'
;MGRGERDRGPAGGPGAAARDVPGPAGQPGLRRAQGRQGPPGRARRVHREPAPHAELEPPGREVLRGGGTGGPQEGARRVRRRLAVKVVLRYHEIALKGRNRPFFVERLAQNAKRLTADLGGQVFTLDGRLRLELPDSVAWEEAERRLSDLFGVANFSRAFESPLDMDALGRDVLAALSTRRFASFRVTSKRSFKAFPLTSPQIDRELGAAIHVGTGTRVDLEHPELTVFVEVLADRIVYSFEREPGPGGFPVGTSGRVAALVSGGIDSPVAAWRMMKRGCVVVPVHFHAFPLQDRTTIDKVTELARILTRFQLRTRLLLVPFGPVQQTIVASCPAPLRVVLYRRFMVRIAEALAGRHRARALVTGESLGQVASQTLDNMTVIGEAARGLVLRPLVGMDKEEITQQARRIGTFEVSTLPDQDCCQLFVPKSPATAATLDEVRRAEAALDVEGLVRSAIAGVEEERFEFPSSTSGGAHTPDLVGRSRPPLKNPSRI
;
A
#
# COMPACT_ATOMS: atom_id res chain seq x y z
N MET A 1 34.77 -52.86 -16.03
CA MET A 1 34.28 -53.57 -17.24
C MET A 1 33.41 -52.58 -17.99
N GLY A 2 33.63 -52.12 -19.21
CA GLY A 2 34.65 -52.34 -20.23
C GLY A 2 34.07 -51.76 -21.54
N ARG A 3 34.83 -50.90 -22.22
CA ARG A 3 34.80 -50.54 -23.67
C ARG A 3 33.52 -49.81 -24.16
N GLY A 4 33.60 -48.65 -24.82
CA GLY A 4 34.27 -48.31 -26.10
C GLY A 4 33.13 -47.96 -27.11
N GLU A 5 33.16 -47.05 -28.07
CA GLU A 5 34.11 -46.19 -28.81
C GLU A 5 33.25 -45.09 -29.48
N ARG A 6 33.61 -43.80 -29.46
CA ARG A 6 34.40 -43.03 -30.44
C ARG A 6 33.82 -42.84 -31.86
N ASP A 7 33.58 -41.55 -32.15
CA ASP A 7 33.90 -40.77 -33.36
C ASP A 7 33.18 -40.98 -34.70
N ARG A 8 32.57 -39.88 -35.22
CA ARG A 8 33.03 -39.09 -36.41
C ARG A 8 31.94 -38.08 -36.84
N GLY A 9 32.28 -36.79 -36.89
CA GLY A 9 31.64 -35.81 -37.81
C GLY A 9 32.37 -35.79 -39.16
N PRO A 10 32.35 -34.71 -39.96
CA PRO A 10 31.33 -33.66 -40.19
C PRO A 10 31.03 -33.46 -41.71
N ALA A 11 30.03 -32.65 -42.11
CA ALA A 11 30.04 -31.92 -43.40
C ALA A 11 28.84 -30.95 -43.59
N GLY A 12 29.14 -29.71 -44.02
CA GLY A 12 28.34 -29.00 -45.03
C GLY A 12 27.42 -27.85 -44.58
N GLY A 13 27.92 -26.60 -44.63
CA GLY A 13 27.10 -25.44 -45.06
C GLY A 13 27.36 -25.16 -46.55
N PRO A 14 27.05 -23.97 -47.13
CA PRO A 14 26.07 -22.92 -46.76
C PRO A 14 25.11 -22.59 -47.95
N GLY A 15 24.14 -21.68 -47.77
CA GLY A 15 23.32 -21.20 -48.89
C GLY A 15 22.43 -20.01 -48.54
N ALA A 16 22.86 -18.81 -48.93
CA ALA A 16 22.11 -17.56 -48.87
C ALA A 16 21.32 -17.33 -50.16
N ALA A 17 20.11 -16.77 -50.07
CA ALA A 17 19.53 -15.93 -51.12
C ALA A 17 18.45 -15.01 -50.52
N ALA A 18 18.68 -13.71 -50.66
CA ALA A 18 17.72 -12.64 -50.43
C ALA A 18 16.63 -12.62 -51.52
N ARG A 19 15.44 -12.06 -51.21
CA ARG A 19 14.78 -11.02 -52.02
C ARG A 19 13.46 -10.53 -51.40
N ASP A 20 13.38 -9.20 -51.37
CA ASP A 20 12.26 -8.32 -51.72
C ASP A 20 10.99 -8.20 -50.86
N VAL A 21 10.88 -6.99 -50.31
CA VAL A 21 9.70 -6.28 -49.81
C VAL A 21 8.82 -5.84 -51.01
N PRO A 22 7.49 -5.82 -50.83
CA PRO A 22 6.77 -4.57 -51.09
C PRO A 22 5.82 -4.19 -49.94
N GLY A 23 5.54 -2.89 -49.84
CA GLY A 23 4.91 -2.22 -48.70
C GLY A 23 3.38 -2.33 -48.59
N PRO A 24 2.76 -1.53 -47.71
CA PRO A 24 1.40 -1.75 -47.23
C PRO A 24 0.36 -1.05 -48.13
N ALA A 25 -0.73 -1.75 -48.44
CA ALA A 25 -1.87 -1.18 -49.15
C ALA A 25 -3.17 -1.37 -48.36
N GLY A 26 -3.92 -0.27 -48.23
CA GLY A 26 -5.39 -0.30 -48.24
C GLY A 26 -6.12 -0.21 -46.90
N GLN A 27 -6.46 1.02 -46.50
CA GLN A 27 -7.57 1.32 -45.58
C GLN A 27 -8.91 0.79 -46.14
N PRO A 28 -9.85 0.37 -45.28
CA PRO A 28 -11.26 0.40 -45.62
C PRO A 28 -12.01 1.50 -44.84
N GLY A 29 -12.31 2.57 -45.58
CA GLY A 29 -13.63 3.20 -45.68
C GLY A 29 -14.44 3.48 -44.41
N LEU A 30 -14.38 4.73 -43.97
CA LEU A 30 -15.45 5.42 -43.23
C LEU A 30 -16.76 5.38 -44.05
N ARG A 31 -17.71 4.52 -43.65
CA ARG A 31 -19.11 4.65 -44.07
C ARG A 31 -19.84 5.63 -43.16
N ARG A 32 -20.19 6.78 -43.74
CA ARG A 32 -21.19 7.73 -43.23
C ARG A 32 -22.54 7.00 -43.07
N ALA A 33 -23.02 6.88 -41.83
CA ALA A 33 -24.42 6.58 -41.57
C ALA A 33 -25.22 7.90 -41.62
N GLN A 34 -26.10 7.97 -42.62
CA GLN A 34 -27.11 9.02 -42.76
C GLN A 34 -28.15 8.92 -41.64
N GLY A 35 -28.74 10.08 -41.34
CA GLY A 35 -29.55 10.32 -40.16
C GLY A 35 -30.87 9.54 -40.11
N ARG A 36 -31.29 9.28 -38.88
CA ARG A 36 -32.70 9.13 -38.52
C ARG A 36 -33.00 10.14 -37.43
N GLN A 37 -33.75 11.18 -37.81
CA GLN A 37 -34.35 12.15 -36.91
C GLN A 37 -35.44 11.44 -36.09
N GLY A 38 -35.29 11.42 -34.78
CA GLY A 38 -36.38 11.16 -33.84
C GLY A 38 -37.02 12.49 -33.40
N PRO A 39 -38.32 12.52 -33.08
CA PRO A 39 -39.06 13.77 -32.85
C PRO A 39 -38.68 14.42 -31.50
N PRO A 40 -38.81 15.76 -31.36
CA PRO A 40 -38.45 16.44 -30.13
C PRO A 40 -39.51 16.23 -29.04
N GLY A 41 -39.11 15.56 -27.95
CA GLY A 41 -39.89 15.47 -26.73
C GLY A 41 -39.92 16.81 -25.99
N ARG A 42 -41.13 17.33 -25.77
CA ARG A 42 -41.44 18.53 -24.99
C ARG A 42 -40.84 18.46 -23.58
N ALA A 43 -39.87 19.33 -23.28
CA ALA A 43 -39.46 19.60 -21.91
C ALA A 43 -40.55 20.43 -21.20
N ARG A 44 -41.29 19.81 -20.28
CA ARG A 44 -42.18 20.50 -19.34
C ARG A 44 -41.32 21.32 -18.36
N ARG A 45 -41.40 22.65 -18.46
CA ARG A 45 -41.05 23.57 -17.37
C ARG A 45 -41.96 23.27 -16.18
N VAL A 46 -41.36 22.88 -15.05
CA VAL A 46 -42.04 22.92 -13.75
C VAL A 46 -41.57 24.20 -13.07
N HIS A 47 -42.47 25.17 -12.98
CA HIS A 47 -42.35 26.31 -12.08
C HIS A 47 -42.32 25.79 -10.64
N ARG A 48 -41.28 26.16 -9.89
CA ARG A 48 -41.30 26.12 -8.42
C ARG A 48 -41.33 27.57 -7.94
N GLU A 49 -42.40 27.93 -7.26
CA GLU A 49 -42.57 29.16 -6.52
C GLU A 49 -41.55 29.25 -5.35
N PRO A 50 -41.11 30.45 -4.97
CA PRO A 50 -40.30 30.65 -3.77
C PRO A 50 -41.20 30.74 -2.52
N ALA A 51 -40.81 30.01 -1.46
CA ALA A 51 -41.42 30.10 -0.14
C ALA A 51 -40.89 31.34 0.63
N PRO A 52 -41.67 31.90 1.58
CA PRO A 52 -41.46 33.26 2.11
C PRO A 52 -40.36 33.34 3.17
N HIS A 53 -39.78 34.54 3.24
CA HIS A 53 -38.80 34.97 4.23
C HIS A 53 -39.41 35.01 5.64
N ALA A 54 -38.72 34.43 6.61
CA ALA A 54 -38.94 34.65 8.03
C ALA A 54 -37.75 35.43 8.60
N GLU A 55 -38.06 36.61 9.13
CA GLU A 55 -37.17 37.49 9.88
C GLU A 55 -36.72 36.83 11.19
N LEU A 56 -35.42 36.89 11.49
CA LEU A 56 -34.89 36.58 12.81
C LEU A 56 -33.93 37.70 13.22
N GLU A 57 -34.33 38.42 14.27
CA GLU A 57 -33.61 39.51 14.92
C GLU A 57 -32.29 39.06 15.60
N PRO A 58 -31.34 39.97 15.84
CA PRO A 58 -30.07 39.64 16.47
C PRO A 58 -30.16 39.72 18.01
N PRO A 59 -29.53 38.81 18.77
CA PRO A 59 -29.50 38.96 20.22
C PRO A 59 -28.41 39.95 20.66
N GLY A 60 -28.87 41.05 21.26
CA GLY A 60 -28.48 41.52 22.60
C GLY A 60 -26.99 41.69 22.93
N ARG A 61 -26.54 42.95 22.96
CA ARG A 61 -25.39 43.40 23.76
C ARG A 61 -25.79 43.48 25.23
N GLU A 62 -25.17 42.69 26.10
CA GLU A 62 -25.17 42.94 27.55
C GLU A 62 -23.89 43.65 27.98
N VAL A 63 -24.09 44.81 28.61
CA VAL A 63 -23.10 45.62 29.29
C VAL A 63 -23.21 45.29 30.77
N LEU A 64 -22.14 44.79 31.40
CA LEU A 64 -21.97 44.86 32.85
C LEU A 64 -20.58 45.41 33.17
N ARG A 65 -20.59 46.61 33.76
CA ARG A 65 -19.45 47.24 34.43
C ARG A 65 -19.21 46.56 35.77
N GLY A 66 -17.95 46.29 36.09
CA GLY A 66 -17.49 45.97 37.44
C GLY A 66 -15.98 46.20 37.51
N GLY A 67 -15.57 47.28 38.17
CA GLY A 67 -14.16 47.64 38.37
C GLY A 67 -13.48 46.79 39.44
N GLY A 68 -12.18 46.59 39.28
CA GLY A 68 -11.32 45.93 40.26
C GLY A 68 -9.85 46.05 39.83
N THR A 69 -9.14 46.97 40.47
CA THR A 69 -7.70 47.24 40.33
C THR A 69 -6.87 46.08 40.91
N GLY A 70 -5.86 45.60 40.17
CA GLY A 70 -4.84 44.73 40.72
C GLY A 70 -3.85 44.17 39.71
N GLY A 71 -2.63 44.75 39.69
CA GLY A 71 -1.32 44.11 39.43
C GLY A 71 -1.06 43.35 38.10
N PRO A 72 0.08 43.59 37.41
CA PRO A 72 0.40 42.87 36.18
C PRO A 72 0.84 41.43 36.49
N GLN A 73 -0.01 40.46 36.13
CA GLN A 73 0.40 39.06 36.06
C GLN A 73 1.10 38.78 34.73
N GLU A 74 2.41 38.54 34.81
CA GLU A 74 3.18 37.82 33.81
C GLU A 74 2.51 36.47 33.51
N GLY A 75 1.94 36.33 32.32
CA GLY A 75 1.12 35.17 31.95
C GLY A 75 1.43 34.68 30.55
N ALA A 76 2.39 33.75 30.47
CA ALA A 76 2.53 32.72 29.44
C ALA A 76 2.34 33.16 27.97
N ARG A 77 3.42 33.70 27.38
CA ARG A 77 3.65 33.56 25.94
C ARG A 77 3.56 32.07 25.60
N ARG A 78 2.48 31.67 24.92
CA ARG A 78 2.33 30.36 24.31
C ARG A 78 3.49 30.17 23.33
N VAL A 79 4.58 29.56 23.81
CA VAL A 79 5.74 29.21 22.98
C VAL A 79 5.20 28.31 21.89
N ARG A 80 5.01 28.85 20.69
CA ARG A 80 4.79 28.05 19.49
C ARG A 80 5.97 27.09 19.45
N ARG A 81 5.72 25.79 19.71
CA ARG A 81 6.73 24.74 19.52
C ARG A 81 7.39 24.98 18.17
N ARG A 82 8.69 25.25 18.17
CA ARG A 82 9.47 25.45 16.95
C ARG A 82 9.39 24.12 16.18
N LEU A 83 8.73 24.17 15.03
CA LEU A 83 8.78 23.16 13.98
C LEU A 83 10.06 23.45 13.16
N ALA A 84 10.78 22.53 12.54
CA ALA A 84 10.46 21.14 12.28
C ALA A 84 11.63 20.39 11.60
N VAL A 85 11.66 19.06 11.76
CA VAL A 85 12.09 18.16 10.68
C VAL A 85 11.10 18.33 9.53
N LYS A 86 11.59 18.84 8.40
CA LYS A 86 10.75 19.11 7.23
C LYS A 86 10.99 18.02 6.21
N VAL A 87 9.92 17.54 5.61
CA VAL A 87 10.00 16.48 4.60
C VAL A 87 9.27 16.92 3.35
N VAL A 88 9.92 16.75 2.21
CA VAL A 88 9.28 16.95 0.90
C VAL A 88 8.92 15.59 0.34
N LEU A 89 7.63 15.32 0.16
CA LEU A 89 7.11 14.08 -0.42
C LEU A 89 6.77 14.30 -1.90
N ARG A 90 7.29 13.46 -2.79
CA ARG A 90 7.05 13.56 -4.24
C ARG A 90 6.28 12.34 -4.73
N TYR A 91 5.38 12.56 -5.68
CA TYR A 91 4.55 11.52 -6.28
C TYR A 91 4.69 11.54 -7.80
N HIS A 92 4.84 10.37 -8.43
CA HIS A 92 5.01 10.25 -9.89
C HIS A 92 3.74 9.72 -10.58
N GLU A 93 3.22 8.55 -10.19
CA GLU A 93 2.02 7.95 -10.82
C GLU A 93 0.75 8.81 -10.67
N ILE A 94 0.66 9.62 -9.61
CA ILE A 94 -0.46 10.52 -9.36
C ILE A 94 -0.50 11.68 -10.37
N ALA A 95 0.66 12.15 -10.83
CA ALA A 95 0.75 13.26 -11.78
C ALA A 95 0.08 12.94 -13.13
N LEU A 96 0.04 11.64 -13.48
CA LEU A 96 -0.54 11.14 -14.73
C LEU A 96 -2.09 11.08 -14.71
N LYS A 97 -2.74 11.41 -13.58
CA LYS A 97 -4.20 11.26 -13.42
C LYS A 97 -5.03 12.45 -13.92
N GLY A 98 -4.40 13.45 -14.54
CA GLY A 98 -5.09 14.59 -15.16
C GLY A 98 -6.12 15.23 -14.23
N ARG A 99 -7.40 15.21 -14.63
CA ARG A 99 -8.53 15.81 -13.88
C ARG A 99 -8.77 15.18 -12.49
N ASN A 100 -8.36 13.94 -12.26
CA ASN A 100 -8.55 13.26 -10.98
C ASN A 100 -7.40 13.54 -10.00
N ARG A 101 -6.34 14.24 -10.41
CA ARG A 101 -5.16 14.52 -9.57
C ARG A 101 -5.51 15.08 -8.18
N PRO A 102 -6.43 16.06 -8.01
CA PRO A 102 -6.76 16.60 -6.68
C PRO A 102 -7.22 15.54 -5.69
N PHE A 103 -8.07 14.60 -6.12
CA PHE A 103 -8.57 13.50 -5.28
C PHE A 103 -7.44 12.60 -4.75
N PHE A 104 -6.48 12.24 -5.61
CA PHE A 104 -5.34 11.41 -5.20
C PHE A 104 -4.39 12.16 -4.26
N VAL A 105 -4.11 13.43 -4.55
CA VAL A 105 -3.22 14.26 -3.71
C VAL A 105 -3.84 14.50 -2.33
N GLU A 106 -5.14 14.77 -2.28
CA GLU A 106 -5.86 14.93 -1.01
C GLU A 106 -5.83 13.64 -0.18
N ARG A 107 -6.06 12.47 -0.81
CA ARG A 107 -5.95 11.18 -0.13
C ARG A 107 -4.54 10.91 0.37
N LEU A 108 -3.51 11.20 -0.41
CA LEU A 108 -2.12 11.07 0.03
C LEU A 108 -1.83 11.96 1.25
N ALA A 109 -2.29 13.21 1.22
CA ALA A 109 -2.11 14.15 2.31
C ALA A 109 -2.82 13.70 3.60
N GLN A 110 -4.04 13.15 3.48
CA GLN A 110 -4.78 12.57 4.60
C GLN A 110 -4.06 11.35 5.19
N ASN A 111 -3.54 10.46 4.33
CA ASN A 111 -2.80 9.28 4.76
C ASN A 111 -1.49 9.69 5.45
N ALA A 112 -0.73 10.64 4.89
CA ALA A 112 0.47 11.20 5.51
C ALA A 112 0.18 11.81 6.88
N LYS A 113 -0.88 12.62 6.98
CA LYS A 113 -1.29 13.25 8.24
C LYS A 113 -1.63 12.22 9.30
N ARG A 114 -2.35 11.16 8.91
CA ARG A 114 -2.75 10.09 9.83
C ARG A 114 -1.53 9.26 10.27
N LEU A 115 -0.67 8.88 9.33
CA LEU A 115 0.57 8.15 9.57
C LEU A 115 1.46 8.82 10.62
N THR A 116 1.45 10.15 10.68
CA THR A 116 2.28 10.97 11.58
C THR A 116 1.49 11.68 12.68
N ALA A 117 0.27 11.22 12.99
CA ALA A 117 -0.63 11.94 13.89
C ALA A 117 -0.09 12.03 15.34
N ASP A 118 0.46 10.93 15.86
CA ASP A 118 1.16 10.82 17.14
C ASP A 118 2.51 11.56 17.17
N LEU A 119 3.12 11.78 15.99
CA LEU A 119 4.33 12.59 15.83
C LEU A 119 4.03 14.09 15.74
N GLY A 120 2.76 14.51 15.74
CA GLY A 120 2.37 15.91 15.59
C GLY A 120 2.56 16.48 14.18
N GLY A 121 2.53 15.62 13.15
CA GLY A 121 2.81 16.00 11.77
C GLY A 121 1.74 16.91 11.15
N GLN A 122 2.20 17.94 10.44
CA GLN A 122 1.38 18.86 9.66
C GLN A 122 1.70 18.72 8.17
N VAL A 123 0.66 18.49 7.35
CA VAL A 123 0.83 18.24 5.91
C VAL A 123 0.26 19.40 5.11
N PHE A 124 1.06 19.91 4.19
CA PHE A 124 0.74 20.99 3.28
C PHE A 124 0.82 20.49 1.84
N THR A 125 -0.22 20.74 1.07
CA THR A 125 -0.23 20.43 -0.36
C THR A 125 0.42 21.55 -1.14
N LEU A 126 1.39 21.20 -1.99
CA LEU A 126 2.08 22.13 -2.88
C LEU A 126 1.92 21.65 -4.32
N ASP A 127 2.25 22.51 -5.29
CA ASP A 127 2.23 22.06 -6.68
C ASP A 127 3.31 20.98 -6.92
N GLY A 128 2.83 19.78 -7.26
CA GLY A 128 3.64 18.61 -7.62
C GLY A 128 4.20 17.80 -6.46
N ARG A 129 3.91 18.16 -5.20
CA ARG A 129 4.48 17.53 -4.00
C ARG A 129 3.67 17.83 -2.75
N LEU A 130 3.98 17.15 -1.65
CA LEU A 130 3.52 17.51 -0.32
C LEU A 130 4.71 17.96 0.53
N ARG A 131 4.44 18.83 1.50
CA ARG A 131 5.39 19.18 2.55
C ARG A 131 4.83 18.70 3.87
N LEU A 132 5.60 17.90 4.59
CA LEU A 132 5.30 17.43 5.93
C LEU A 132 6.23 18.16 6.91
N GLU A 133 5.67 18.75 7.94
CA GLU A 133 6.40 19.32 9.07
C GLU A 133 6.19 18.45 10.31
N LEU A 134 7.29 18.05 10.94
CA LEU A 134 7.32 17.28 12.18
C LEU A 134 8.10 18.07 13.24
N PRO A 135 7.73 18.04 14.53
CA PRO A 135 8.52 18.66 15.59
C PRO A 135 10.00 18.25 15.56
N ASP A 136 10.91 19.15 15.95
CA ASP A 136 12.37 18.88 15.99
C ASP A 136 12.76 17.71 16.92
N SER A 137 11.88 17.35 17.86
CA SER A 137 12.04 16.21 18.75
C SER A 137 11.85 14.86 18.05
N VAL A 138 11.31 14.84 16.82
CA VAL A 138 11.09 13.61 16.06
C VAL A 138 12.40 13.26 15.34
N ALA A 139 12.96 12.09 15.66
CA ALA A 139 14.12 11.56 14.97
C ALA A 139 13.81 11.35 13.47
N TRP A 140 14.78 11.65 12.61
CA TRP A 140 14.61 11.51 11.16
C TRP A 140 14.32 10.06 10.77
N GLU A 141 14.99 9.11 11.43
CA GLU A 141 14.89 7.68 11.20
C GLU A 141 13.46 7.15 11.40
N GLU A 142 12.73 7.70 12.38
CA GLU A 142 11.33 7.33 12.61
C GLU A 142 10.40 7.92 11.54
N ALA A 143 10.66 9.15 11.08
CA ALA A 143 9.93 9.74 9.97
C ALA A 143 10.16 8.97 8.67
N GLU A 144 11.43 8.68 8.36
CA GLU A 144 11.86 7.90 7.21
C GLU A 144 11.20 6.53 7.19
N ARG A 145 11.31 5.77 8.29
CA ARG A 145 10.70 4.44 8.41
C ARG A 145 9.21 4.45 8.09
N ARG A 146 8.45 5.42 8.60
CA ARG A 146 7.00 5.52 8.33
C ARG A 146 6.70 5.93 6.89
N LEU A 147 7.45 6.89 6.35
CA LEU A 147 7.24 7.38 4.99
C LEU A 147 7.58 6.34 3.92
N SER A 148 8.51 5.43 4.21
CA SER A 148 8.81 4.25 3.39
C SER A 148 7.63 3.28 3.26
N ASP A 149 6.67 3.33 4.18
CA ASP A 149 5.42 2.52 4.13
C ASP A 149 4.23 3.27 3.49
N LEU A 150 4.39 4.57 3.15
CA LEU A 150 3.31 5.42 2.66
C LEU A 150 3.08 5.30 1.14
N PHE A 151 2.15 4.43 0.73
CA PHE A 151 1.79 4.29 -0.68
C PHE A 151 1.31 5.59 -1.33
N GLY A 152 1.73 5.80 -2.59
CA GLY A 152 1.56 7.03 -3.33
C GLY A 152 2.77 7.97 -3.29
N VAL A 153 3.70 7.77 -2.34
CA VAL A 153 4.99 8.47 -2.32
C VAL A 153 5.97 7.73 -3.21
N ALA A 154 6.51 8.41 -4.22
CA ALA A 154 7.54 7.84 -5.08
C ALA A 154 8.94 8.06 -4.51
N ASN A 155 9.16 9.20 -3.86
CA ASN A 155 10.35 9.46 -3.05
C ASN A 155 10.08 10.61 -2.08
N PHE A 156 10.92 10.72 -1.06
CA PHE A 156 10.87 11.79 -0.10
C PHE A 156 12.27 12.24 0.30
N SER A 157 12.38 13.47 0.79
CA SER A 157 13.67 14.04 1.18
C SER A 157 13.53 14.77 2.50
N ARG A 158 14.53 14.61 3.38
CA ARG A 158 14.73 15.53 4.49
C ARG A 158 15.04 16.91 3.93
N ALA A 159 14.29 17.89 4.40
CA ALA A 159 14.39 19.27 4.01
C ALA A 159 14.86 20.11 5.19
N PHE A 160 15.69 21.08 4.86
CA PHE A 160 16.29 22.04 5.77
C PHE A 160 15.86 23.43 5.33
N GLU A 161 15.98 24.40 6.24
CA GLU A 161 15.63 25.78 5.96
C GLU A 161 16.81 26.70 6.24
N SER A 162 16.92 27.71 5.40
CA SER A 162 17.85 28.80 5.53
C SER A 162 17.09 30.13 5.33
N PRO A 163 17.56 31.25 5.91
CA PRO A 163 17.05 32.58 5.61
C PRO A 163 17.06 32.89 4.10
N LEU A 164 16.37 33.96 3.69
CA LEU A 164 16.41 34.48 2.31
C LEU A 164 17.73 35.22 2.01
N ASP A 165 18.85 34.52 2.23
CA ASP A 165 20.21 35.05 2.12
C ASP A 165 21.13 33.97 1.55
N MET A 166 21.88 34.29 0.48
CA MET A 166 22.71 33.31 -0.21
C MET A 166 23.93 32.89 0.61
N ASP A 167 24.50 33.80 1.40
CA ASP A 167 25.65 33.49 2.25
C ASP A 167 25.24 32.55 3.38
N ALA A 168 24.08 32.80 4.01
CA ALA A 168 23.49 31.89 4.97
C ALA A 168 23.21 30.51 4.36
N LEU A 169 22.61 30.46 3.16
CA LEU A 169 22.37 29.21 2.46
C LEU A 169 23.67 28.44 2.21
N GLY A 170 24.73 29.12 1.76
CA GLY A 170 26.04 28.52 1.55
C GLY A 170 26.61 27.89 2.82
N ARG A 171 26.57 28.63 3.95
CA ARG A 171 27.03 28.11 5.25
C ARG A 171 26.21 26.92 5.73
N ASP A 172 24.88 27.01 5.66
CA ASP A 172 23.97 25.95 6.13
C ASP A 172 24.11 24.68 5.30
N VAL A 173 24.27 24.81 3.98
CA VAL A 173 24.51 23.68 3.08
C VAL A 173 25.87 23.05 3.35
N LEU A 174 26.94 23.82 3.47
CA LEU A 174 28.28 23.30 3.78
C LEU A 174 28.31 22.58 5.14
N ALA A 175 27.65 23.14 6.15
CA ALA A 175 27.52 22.50 7.46
C ALA A 175 26.79 21.15 7.35
N ALA A 176 25.70 21.09 6.58
CA ALA A 176 24.94 19.86 6.36
C ALA A 176 25.68 18.82 5.50
N LEU A 177 26.65 19.25 4.69
CA LEU A 177 27.50 18.38 3.86
C LEU A 177 28.78 17.91 4.57
N SER A 178 29.14 18.49 5.72
CA SER A 178 30.42 18.28 6.40
C SER A 178 30.79 16.81 6.69
N THR A 179 29.79 15.95 6.86
CA THR A 179 29.98 14.51 7.14
C THR A 179 29.80 13.62 5.91
N ARG A 180 29.45 14.18 4.75
CA ARG A 180 29.17 13.44 3.52
C ARG A 180 30.40 13.46 2.60
N ARG A 181 30.63 12.34 1.91
CA ARG A 181 31.63 12.23 0.85
C ARG A 181 30.92 11.87 -0.44
N PHE A 182 31.21 12.61 -1.51
CA PHE A 182 30.65 12.43 -2.84
C PHE A 182 31.66 12.96 -3.86
N ALA A 183 31.79 12.30 -5.01
CA ALA A 183 32.77 12.60 -6.04
C ALA A 183 32.32 13.73 -6.97
N SER A 184 31.01 13.90 -7.18
CA SER A 184 30.43 14.98 -7.98
C SER A 184 29.11 15.47 -7.43
N PHE A 185 28.73 16.70 -7.77
CA PHE A 185 27.42 17.23 -7.40
C PHE A 185 26.85 18.19 -8.43
N ARG A 186 25.56 18.50 -8.28
CA ARG A 186 24.95 19.68 -8.90
C ARG A 186 24.00 20.39 -7.95
N VAL A 187 23.71 21.64 -8.26
CA VAL A 187 22.63 22.40 -7.63
C VAL A 187 21.45 22.46 -8.59
N THR A 188 20.23 22.39 -8.07
CA THR A 188 19.01 22.59 -8.86
C THR A 188 18.00 23.39 -8.05
N SER A 189 17.81 24.63 -8.44
CA SER A 189 16.91 25.54 -7.75
C SER A 189 15.56 25.72 -8.45
N LYS A 190 14.52 25.94 -7.67
CA LYS A 190 13.19 26.37 -8.12
C LYS A 190 12.77 27.61 -7.36
N ARG A 191 12.39 28.67 -8.07
CA ARG A 191 11.83 29.89 -7.48
C ARG A 191 10.30 29.89 -7.53
N SER A 192 9.69 29.58 -6.39
CA SER A 192 8.26 29.80 -6.14
C SER A 192 7.99 31.28 -5.83
N PHE A 193 8.91 31.93 -5.12
CA PHE A 193 8.88 33.39 -4.91
C PHE A 193 9.64 34.12 -6.02
N LYS A 194 8.92 34.79 -6.91
CA LYS A 194 9.50 35.48 -8.07
C LYS A 194 10.12 36.83 -7.76
N ALA A 195 9.89 37.42 -6.60
CA ALA A 195 10.52 38.69 -6.22
C ALA A 195 11.92 38.51 -5.59
N PHE A 196 12.40 37.27 -5.40
CA PHE A 196 13.78 37.05 -4.97
C PHE A 196 14.78 37.60 -6.01
N PRO A 197 15.86 38.30 -5.61
CA PRO A 197 16.74 39.01 -6.55
C PRO A 197 17.39 38.11 -7.61
N LEU A 198 17.80 36.90 -7.22
CA LEU A 198 18.56 35.99 -8.08
C LEU A 198 17.68 34.99 -8.81
N THR A 199 17.88 34.83 -10.11
CA THR A 199 17.23 33.79 -10.91
C THR A 199 17.71 32.39 -10.51
N SER A 200 16.95 31.34 -10.84
CA SER A 200 17.35 29.96 -10.53
C SER A 200 18.76 29.60 -11.05
N PRO A 201 19.14 29.91 -12.31
CA PRO A 201 20.51 29.65 -12.77
C PRO A 201 21.59 30.43 -12.01
N GLN A 202 21.28 31.63 -11.50
CA GLN A 202 22.21 32.40 -10.67
C GLN A 202 22.40 31.76 -9.29
N ILE A 203 21.30 31.34 -8.65
CA ILE A 203 21.33 30.59 -7.38
C ILE A 203 22.16 29.31 -7.55
N ASP A 204 21.92 28.56 -8.62
CA ASP A 204 22.63 27.31 -8.90
C ASP A 204 24.14 27.54 -9.03
N ARG A 205 24.54 28.62 -9.71
CA ARG A 205 25.95 28.98 -9.92
C ARG A 205 26.60 29.47 -8.63
N GLU A 206 25.96 30.37 -7.90
CA GLU A 206 26.51 30.95 -6.68
C GLU A 206 26.66 29.90 -5.57
N LEU A 207 25.60 29.11 -5.32
CA LEU A 207 25.67 28.03 -4.34
C LEU A 207 26.63 26.93 -4.81
N GLY A 208 26.65 26.62 -6.11
CA GLY A 208 27.59 25.66 -6.68
C GLY A 208 29.04 26.05 -6.47
N ALA A 209 29.37 27.33 -6.67
CA ALA A 209 30.71 27.86 -6.39
C ALA A 209 31.08 27.75 -4.90
N ALA A 210 30.15 28.11 -4.00
CA ALA A 210 30.38 28.00 -2.56
C ALA A 210 30.64 26.55 -2.11
N ILE A 211 29.86 25.58 -2.62
CA ILE A 211 30.07 24.16 -2.33
C ILE A 211 31.41 23.69 -2.90
N HIS A 212 31.72 24.01 -4.17
CA HIS A 212 32.98 23.61 -4.80
C HIS A 212 34.20 24.12 -4.03
N VAL A 213 34.20 25.40 -3.63
CA VAL A 213 35.28 25.99 -2.83
C VAL A 213 35.35 25.35 -1.44
N GLY A 214 34.21 25.10 -0.80
CA GLY A 214 34.16 24.56 0.57
C GLY A 214 34.48 23.05 0.69
N THR A 215 34.25 22.26 -0.36
CA THR A 215 34.45 20.80 -0.31
C THR A 215 35.52 20.28 -1.27
N GLY A 216 35.91 21.06 -2.28
CA GLY A 216 36.79 20.63 -3.37
C GLY A 216 36.13 19.66 -4.37
N THR A 217 34.83 19.37 -4.23
CA THR A 217 34.13 18.40 -5.09
C THR A 217 33.84 18.99 -6.47
N ARG A 218 33.96 18.20 -7.54
CA ARG A 218 33.65 18.68 -8.90
C ARG A 218 32.14 18.84 -9.13
N VAL A 219 31.77 19.77 -10.01
CA VAL A 219 30.39 19.92 -10.49
C VAL A 219 30.16 18.99 -11.69
N ASP A 220 29.05 18.26 -11.70
CA ASP A 220 28.59 17.42 -12.81
C ASP A 220 27.09 17.62 -13.02
N LEU A 221 26.70 18.26 -14.13
CA LEU A 221 25.31 18.63 -14.39
C LEU A 221 24.47 17.47 -14.95
N GLU A 222 25.13 16.47 -15.54
CA GLU A 222 24.49 15.36 -16.25
C GLU A 222 24.36 14.13 -15.34
N HIS A 223 25.44 13.74 -14.67
CA HIS A 223 25.53 12.53 -13.85
C HIS A 223 26.10 12.84 -12.44
N PRO A 224 25.43 13.73 -11.67
CA PRO A 224 25.86 14.03 -10.31
C PRO A 224 25.69 12.81 -9.39
N GLU A 225 26.66 12.60 -8.50
CA GLU A 225 26.47 11.69 -7.36
C GLU A 225 25.51 12.30 -6.33
N LEU A 226 25.59 13.62 -6.12
CA LEU A 226 24.71 14.36 -5.21
C LEU A 226 23.98 15.50 -5.93
N THR A 227 22.67 15.65 -5.71
CA THR A 227 21.94 16.85 -6.14
C THR A 227 21.48 17.67 -4.94
N VAL A 228 21.91 18.93 -4.86
CA VAL A 228 21.38 19.89 -3.89
C VAL A 228 20.14 20.56 -4.50
N PHE A 229 18.97 20.18 -4.04
CA PHE A 229 17.73 20.82 -4.45
C PHE A 229 17.47 22.05 -3.58
N VAL A 230 17.23 23.19 -4.22
CA VAL A 230 16.92 24.45 -3.54
C VAL A 230 15.53 24.93 -3.96
N GLU A 231 14.75 25.42 -3.02
CA GLU A 231 13.50 26.10 -3.30
C GLU A 231 13.42 27.42 -2.55
N VAL A 232 13.23 28.50 -3.30
CA VAL A 232 13.03 29.83 -2.71
C VAL A 232 11.54 30.08 -2.54
N LEU A 233 11.13 30.20 -1.29
CA LEU A 233 9.79 30.60 -0.84
C LEU A 233 9.76 32.09 -0.49
N ALA A 234 8.61 32.61 -0.10
CA ALA A 234 8.43 34.04 0.16
C ALA A 234 9.08 34.51 1.46
N ASP A 235 9.35 33.59 2.38
CA ASP A 235 9.84 33.85 3.73
C ASP A 235 11.16 33.14 4.07
N ARG A 236 11.58 32.16 3.27
CA ARG A 236 12.79 31.35 3.50
C ARG A 236 13.23 30.58 2.25
N ILE A 237 14.43 30.02 2.32
CA ILE A 237 14.94 29.04 1.36
C ILE A 237 14.83 27.65 1.99
N VAL A 238 14.30 26.69 1.23
CA VAL A 238 14.25 25.27 1.61
C VAL A 238 15.27 24.53 0.77
N TYR A 239 16.11 23.69 1.38
CA TYR A 239 17.06 22.86 0.64
C TYR A 239 17.02 21.39 1.08
N SER A 240 17.43 20.49 0.18
CA SER A 240 17.48 19.04 0.41
C SER A 240 18.52 18.39 -0.50
N PHE A 241 18.94 17.18 -0.18
CA PHE A 241 20.02 16.48 -0.88
C PHE A 241 19.50 15.25 -1.61
N GLU A 242 19.46 14.12 -0.92
CA GLU A 242 19.02 12.85 -1.46
C GLU A 242 17.50 12.69 -1.43
N ARG A 243 17.05 11.77 -2.26
CA ARG A 243 15.67 11.32 -2.34
C ARG A 243 15.64 9.88 -1.88
N GLU A 244 15.12 9.66 -0.69
CA GLU A 244 14.82 8.32 -0.21
C GLU A 244 13.70 7.73 -1.07
N PRO A 245 13.87 6.50 -1.57
CA PRO A 245 12.84 5.85 -2.37
C PRO A 245 11.58 5.64 -1.53
N GLY A 246 10.44 6.06 -2.04
CA GLY A 246 9.14 5.74 -1.48
C GLY A 246 8.61 4.41 -2.05
N PRO A 247 7.54 3.85 -1.47
CA PRO A 247 6.99 2.58 -1.91
C PRO A 247 6.29 2.64 -3.28
N GLY A 248 6.06 3.84 -3.82
CA GLY A 248 5.36 4.10 -5.07
C GLY A 248 3.87 3.76 -5.00
N GLY A 249 3.26 3.43 -6.14
CA GLY A 249 1.86 3.03 -6.21
C GLY A 249 0.87 4.18 -5.99
N PHE A 250 -0.31 3.86 -5.48
CA PHE A 250 -1.39 4.82 -5.23
C PHE A 250 -1.73 4.94 -3.75
N PRO A 251 -2.17 6.11 -3.28
CA PRO A 251 -2.65 6.29 -1.92
C PRO A 251 -3.80 5.32 -1.62
N VAL A 252 -3.69 4.56 -0.53
CA VAL A 252 -4.75 3.67 -0.07
C VAL A 252 -6.06 4.45 0.08
N GLY A 253 -7.16 3.91 -0.45
CA GLY A 253 -8.47 4.54 -0.49
C GLY A 253 -8.83 5.19 -1.82
N THR A 254 -7.94 5.17 -2.81
CA THR A 254 -8.19 5.74 -4.15
C THR A 254 -8.76 4.74 -5.15
N SER A 255 -8.59 3.43 -4.94
CA SER A 255 -9.02 2.35 -5.84
C SER A 255 -10.15 1.49 -5.26
N GLY A 256 -10.92 2.04 -4.32
CA GLY A 256 -12.02 1.34 -3.66
C GLY A 256 -11.55 0.35 -2.59
N ARG A 257 -12.41 -0.63 -2.29
CA ARG A 257 -12.19 -1.61 -1.21
C ARG A 257 -12.30 -3.03 -1.75
N VAL A 258 -11.47 -3.91 -1.21
CA VAL A 258 -11.42 -5.34 -1.55
C VAL A 258 -11.43 -6.18 -0.27
N ALA A 259 -11.98 -7.38 -0.33
CA ALA A 259 -11.87 -8.36 0.76
C ALA A 259 -10.79 -9.38 0.39
N ALA A 260 -9.75 -9.51 1.22
CA ALA A 260 -8.65 -10.44 0.95
C ALA A 260 -8.78 -11.67 1.84
N LEU A 261 -8.77 -12.86 1.23
CA LEU A 261 -8.68 -14.11 1.98
C LEU A 261 -7.25 -14.24 2.49
N VAL A 262 -7.05 -14.06 3.80
CA VAL A 262 -5.74 -14.10 4.45
C VAL A 262 -5.64 -15.36 5.31
N SER A 263 -4.61 -16.16 5.06
CA SER A 263 -4.20 -17.32 5.85
C SER A 263 -2.93 -17.01 6.63
N GLY A 264 -2.50 -17.94 7.49
CA GLY A 264 -1.20 -17.88 8.14
C GLY A 264 0.00 -18.10 7.19
N GLY A 265 -0.23 -18.38 5.91
CA GLY A 265 0.83 -18.62 4.93
C GLY A 265 1.53 -17.35 4.43
N ILE A 266 2.61 -17.53 3.68
CA ILE A 266 3.46 -16.45 3.16
C ILE A 266 2.73 -15.60 2.10
N ASP A 267 1.93 -16.23 1.26
CA ASP A 267 1.47 -15.66 -0.01
C ASP A 267 0.35 -14.63 0.20
N SER A 268 -0.65 -14.96 1.02
CA SER A 268 -1.86 -14.14 1.15
C SER A 268 -1.63 -12.74 1.77
N PRO A 269 -0.71 -12.53 2.75
CA PRO A 269 -0.34 -11.19 3.19
C PRO A 269 0.34 -10.37 2.08
N VAL A 270 1.17 -11.00 1.24
CA VAL A 270 1.82 -10.34 0.10
C VAL A 270 0.79 -9.91 -0.94
N ALA A 271 -0.20 -10.76 -1.23
CA ALA A 271 -1.31 -10.43 -2.12
C ALA A 271 -2.13 -9.23 -1.60
N ALA A 272 -2.46 -9.22 -0.31
CA ALA A 272 -3.14 -8.11 0.34
C ALA A 272 -2.31 -6.81 0.23
N TRP A 273 -1.01 -6.86 0.55
CA TRP A 273 -0.09 -5.72 0.44
C TRP A 273 -0.01 -5.16 -0.98
N ARG A 274 0.07 -6.02 -2.00
CA ARG A 274 0.07 -5.58 -3.41
C ARG A 274 -1.18 -4.82 -3.80
N MET A 275 -2.35 -5.21 -3.25
CA MET A 275 -3.59 -4.49 -3.48
C MET A 275 -3.63 -3.15 -2.75
N MET A 276 -3.07 -3.06 -1.53
CA MET A 276 -2.86 -1.78 -0.84
C MET A 276 -1.98 -0.84 -1.67
N LYS A 277 -0.89 -1.36 -2.26
CA LYS A 277 0.00 -0.59 -3.15
C LYS A 277 -0.73 -0.03 -4.38
N ARG A 278 -1.78 -0.70 -4.86
CA ARG A 278 -2.63 -0.20 -5.96
C ARG A 278 -3.77 0.70 -5.49
N GLY A 279 -3.74 1.14 -4.23
CA GLY A 279 -4.68 2.13 -3.69
C GLY A 279 -5.97 1.52 -3.12
N CYS A 280 -6.08 0.19 -3.03
CA CYS A 280 -7.24 -0.46 -2.43
C CYS A 280 -7.16 -0.44 -0.90
N VAL A 281 -8.30 -0.21 -0.24
CA VAL A 281 -8.46 -0.58 1.18
C VAL A 281 -8.72 -2.08 1.24
N VAL A 282 -7.96 -2.80 2.06
CA VAL A 282 -8.13 -4.25 2.20
C VAL A 282 -8.84 -4.58 3.50
N VAL A 283 -9.86 -5.42 3.41
CA VAL A 283 -10.53 -6.06 4.55
C VAL A 283 -10.07 -7.51 4.59
N PRO A 284 -9.13 -7.89 5.49
CA PRO A 284 -8.72 -9.28 5.64
C PRO A 284 -9.88 -10.14 6.14
N VAL A 285 -10.06 -11.31 5.52
CA VAL A 285 -11.02 -12.35 5.91
C VAL A 285 -10.22 -13.62 6.15
N HIS A 286 -10.26 -14.12 7.38
CA HIS A 286 -9.57 -15.32 7.80
C HIS A 286 -10.56 -16.39 8.22
N PHE A 287 -10.34 -17.62 7.78
CA PHE A 287 -11.15 -18.78 8.13
C PHE A 287 -10.37 -19.65 9.12
N HIS A 288 -10.99 -20.01 10.24
CA HIS A 288 -10.39 -20.85 11.26
C HIS A 288 -11.30 -22.01 11.64
N ALA A 289 -10.73 -23.08 12.20
CA ALA A 289 -11.49 -24.23 12.67
C ALA A 289 -11.65 -24.29 14.20
N PHE A 290 -11.19 -23.29 14.97
CA PHE A 290 -11.39 -23.26 16.43
C PHE A 290 -12.87 -23.52 16.81
N PRO A 291 -13.17 -24.41 17.78
CA PRO A 291 -12.24 -25.12 18.68
C PRO A 291 -11.74 -26.49 18.18
N LEU A 292 -11.99 -26.89 16.92
CA LEU A 292 -11.47 -28.15 16.36
C LEU A 292 -9.94 -28.14 16.20
N GLN A 293 -9.37 -26.95 16.03
CA GLN A 293 -7.94 -26.67 16.09
C GLN A 293 -7.69 -25.63 17.19
N ASP A 294 -6.44 -25.47 17.60
CA ASP A 294 -6.05 -24.42 18.54
C ASP A 294 -6.13 -23.01 17.92
N ARG A 295 -5.80 -21.98 18.72
CA ARG A 295 -5.87 -20.57 18.29
C ARG A 295 -4.63 -20.09 17.52
N THR A 296 -3.63 -20.95 17.28
CA THR A 296 -2.33 -20.51 16.75
C THR A 296 -2.44 -19.77 15.42
N THR A 297 -3.29 -20.24 14.49
CA THR A 297 -3.51 -19.56 13.20
C THR A 297 -4.24 -18.22 13.37
N ILE A 298 -5.16 -18.11 14.32
CA ILE A 298 -5.83 -16.82 14.64
C ILE A 298 -4.79 -15.82 15.12
N ASP A 299 -3.98 -16.19 16.12
CA ASP A 299 -2.96 -15.32 16.69
C ASP A 299 -1.95 -14.86 15.62
N LYS A 300 -1.53 -15.81 14.76
CA LYS A 300 -0.63 -15.55 13.62
C LYS A 300 -1.22 -14.57 12.61
N VAL A 301 -2.49 -14.74 12.22
CA VAL A 301 -3.14 -13.84 11.27
C VAL A 301 -3.48 -12.48 11.87
N THR A 302 -3.79 -12.43 13.16
CA THR A 302 -3.92 -11.18 13.91
C THR A 302 -2.61 -10.39 13.88
N GLU A 303 -1.45 -11.05 14.06
CA GLU A 303 -0.16 -10.38 13.94
C GLU A 303 0.16 -9.92 12.51
N LEU A 304 -0.13 -10.76 11.50
CA LEU A 304 -0.02 -10.35 10.08
C LEU A 304 -0.90 -9.14 9.77
N ALA A 305 -2.12 -9.08 10.32
CA ALA A 305 -3.01 -7.93 10.16
C ALA A 305 -2.45 -6.66 10.83
N ARG A 306 -1.79 -6.77 12.00
CA ARG A 306 -1.08 -5.63 12.64
C ARG A 306 0.04 -5.10 11.76
N ILE A 307 0.88 -5.98 11.22
CA ILE A 307 1.98 -5.63 10.32
C ILE A 307 1.44 -4.88 9.09
N LEU A 308 0.39 -5.42 8.47
CA LEU A 308 -0.26 -4.83 7.30
C LEU A 308 -0.97 -3.50 7.60
N THR A 309 -1.39 -3.28 8.85
CA THR A 309 -2.04 -2.02 9.28
C THR A 309 -1.12 -0.82 9.12
N ARG A 310 0.21 -0.98 9.18
CA ARG A 310 1.16 0.11 8.95
C ARG A 310 1.01 0.74 7.55
N PHE A 311 0.61 -0.05 6.55
CA PHE A 311 0.50 0.39 5.16
C PHE A 311 -0.86 1.00 4.78
N GLN A 312 -1.94 0.64 5.49
CA GLN A 312 -3.30 1.16 5.25
C GLN A 312 -3.90 1.96 6.41
N LEU A 313 -3.20 2.05 7.54
CA LEU A 313 -3.48 2.86 8.73
C LEU A 313 -4.72 2.46 9.55
N ARG A 314 -5.64 1.70 8.96
CA ARG A 314 -6.81 1.10 9.60
C ARG A 314 -7.10 -0.26 8.98
N THR A 315 -7.27 -1.27 9.81
CA THR A 315 -7.62 -2.63 9.38
C THR A 315 -8.80 -3.14 10.18
N ARG A 316 -9.71 -3.84 9.50
CA ARG A 316 -10.77 -4.66 10.10
C ARG A 316 -10.53 -6.09 9.67
N LEU A 317 -10.08 -6.94 10.58
CA LEU A 317 -9.87 -8.36 10.35
C LEU A 317 -11.17 -9.09 10.68
N LEU A 318 -11.68 -9.87 9.73
CA LEU A 318 -12.86 -10.72 9.91
C LEU A 318 -12.40 -12.15 10.17
N LEU A 319 -12.76 -12.70 11.33
CA LEU A 319 -12.48 -14.07 11.74
C LEU A 319 -13.74 -14.91 11.56
N VAL A 320 -13.69 -15.88 10.66
CA VAL A 320 -14.85 -16.70 10.26
C VAL A 320 -14.69 -18.11 10.85
N PRO A 321 -15.61 -18.57 11.72
CA PRO A 321 -15.62 -19.94 12.21
C PRO A 321 -16.06 -20.89 11.09
N PHE A 322 -15.12 -21.64 10.53
CA PHE A 322 -15.31 -22.50 9.37
C PHE A 322 -15.47 -23.98 9.72
N GLY A 323 -15.10 -24.39 10.94
CA GLY A 323 -15.15 -25.77 11.42
C GLY A 323 -16.47 -26.51 11.13
N PRO A 324 -17.66 -25.93 11.42
CA PRO A 324 -18.95 -26.58 11.13
C PRO A 324 -19.19 -26.88 9.64
N VAL A 325 -18.73 -25.98 8.75
CA VAL A 325 -18.83 -26.19 7.29
C VAL A 325 -17.93 -27.36 6.88
N GLN A 326 -16.70 -27.44 7.44
CA GLN A 326 -15.78 -28.54 7.17
C GLN A 326 -16.34 -29.88 7.62
N GLN A 327 -16.88 -29.96 8.83
CA GLN A 327 -17.49 -31.18 9.36
C GLN A 327 -18.62 -31.70 8.46
N THR A 328 -19.48 -30.80 7.99
CA THR A 328 -20.58 -31.15 7.08
C THR A 328 -20.06 -31.68 5.74
N ILE A 329 -19.05 -31.02 5.15
CA ILE A 329 -18.43 -31.47 3.90
C ILE A 329 -17.73 -32.83 4.11
N VAL A 330 -17.06 -33.05 5.24
CA VAL A 330 -16.41 -34.33 5.54
C VAL A 330 -17.41 -35.48 5.63
N ALA A 331 -18.56 -35.23 6.25
CA ALA A 331 -19.62 -36.22 6.45
C ALA A 331 -20.39 -36.55 5.16
N SER A 332 -20.58 -35.58 4.28
CA SER A 332 -21.54 -35.70 3.16
C SER A 332 -20.91 -35.70 1.77
N CYS A 333 -19.62 -35.37 1.63
CA CYS A 333 -18.98 -35.22 0.31
C CYS A 333 -17.79 -36.17 0.07
N PRO A 334 -17.51 -36.53 -1.20
CA PRO A 334 -16.36 -37.35 -1.55
C PRO A 334 -15.03 -36.74 -1.09
N ALA A 335 -14.19 -37.58 -0.47
CA ALA A 335 -12.92 -37.14 0.09
C ALA A 335 -12.02 -36.35 -0.88
N PRO A 336 -11.83 -36.76 -2.16
CA PRO A 336 -10.97 -36.04 -3.10
C PRO A 336 -11.41 -34.59 -3.40
N LEU A 337 -12.71 -34.27 -3.26
CA LEU A 337 -13.27 -32.96 -3.59
C LEU A 337 -13.26 -31.97 -2.40
N ARG A 338 -12.94 -32.44 -1.20
CA ARG A 338 -13.07 -31.63 0.04
C ARG A 338 -12.37 -30.28 -0.04
N VAL A 339 -11.13 -30.23 -0.53
CA VAL A 339 -10.36 -28.97 -0.62
C VAL A 339 -11.00 -27.99 -1.59
N VAL A 340 -11.51 -28.46 -2.73
CA VAL A 340 -12.22 -27.63 -3.71
C VAL A 340 -13.53 -27.10 -3.11
N LEU A 341 -14.28 -27.95 -2.41
CA LEU A 341 -15.51 -27.56 -1.71
C LEU A 341 -15.24 -26.54 -0.60
N TYR A 342 -14.21 -26.75 0.23
CA TYR A 342 -13.79 -25.79 1.27
C TYR A 342 -13.55 -24.41 0.66
N ARG A 343 -12.74 -24.34 -0.40
CA ARG A 343 -12.43 -23.08 -1.08
C ARG A 343 -13.66 -22.43 -1.70
N ARG A 344 -14.57 -23.19 -2.31
CA ARG A 344 -15.84 -22.66 -2.85
C ARG A 344 -16.72 -22.07 -1.76
N PHE A 345 -16.84 -22.71 -0.60
CA PHE A 345 -17.56 -22.13 0.55
C PHE A 345 -16.86 -20.89 1.10
N MET A 346 -15.53 -20.89 1.23
CA MET A 346 -14.76 -19.71 1.65
C MET A 346 -14.99 -18.54 0.69
N VAL A 347 -15.01 -18.77 -0.62
CA VAL A 347 -15.31 -17.76 -1.64
C VAL A 347 -16.72 -17.18 -1.45
N ARG A 348 -17.75 -18.01 -1.29
CA ARG A 348 -19.14 -17.55 -1.07
C ARG A 348 -19.30 -16.73 0.21
N ILE A 349 -18.71 -17.21 1.31
CA ILE A 349 -18.76 -16.52 2.60
C ILE A 349 -18.01 -15.17 2.51
N ALA A 350 -16.80 -15.18 1.93
CA ALA A 350 -16.01 -13.97 1.75
C ALA A 350 -16.72 -12.96 0.83
N GLU A 351 -17.41 -13.40 -0.22
CA GLU A 351 -18.18 -12.52 -1.10
C GLU A 351 -19.36 -11.86 -0.37
N ALA A 352 -20.10 -12.63 0.42
CA ALA A 352 -21.19 -12.09 1.22
C ALA A 352 -20.68 -11.07 2.27
N LEU A 353 -19.56 -11.36 2.93
CA LEU A 353 -18.88 -10.43 3.84
C LEU A 353 -18.35 -9.19 3.09
N ALA A 354 -17.78 -9.37 1.90
CA ALA A 354 -17.32 -8.29 1.05
C ALA A 354 -18.45 -7.28 0.77
N GLY A 355 -19.66 -7.78 0.47
CA GLY A 355 -20.87 -6.97 0.31
C GLY A 355 -21.19 -6.12 1.54
N ARG A 356 -21.19 -6.72 2.75
CA ARG A 356 -21.43 -6.02 4.03
C ARG A 356 -20.40 -4.92 4.29
N HIS A 357 -19.15 -5.14 3.86
CA HIS A 357 -18.06 -4.19 4.00
C HIS A 357 -17.91 -3.26 2.78
N ARG A 358 -18.83 -3.25 1.81
CA ARG A 358 -18.76 -2.45 0.58
C ARG A 358 -17.47 -2.67 -0.22
N ALA A 359 -16.88 -3.86 -0.12
CA ALA A 359 -15.80 -4.29 -0.99
C ALA A 359 -16.35 -4.72 -2.36
N ARG A 360 -15.61 -4.44 -3.42
CA ARG A 360 -16.03 -4.66 -4.82
C ARG A 360 -15.43 -5.92 -5.46
N ALA A 361 -14.42 -6.50 -4.83
CA ALA A 361 -13.72 -7.68 -5.33
C ALA A 361 -13.16 -8.49 -4.17
N LEU A 362 -12.95 -9.78 -4.43
CA LEU A 362 -12.15 -10.66 -3.59
C LEU A 362 -10.69 -10.63 -4.03
N VAL A 363 -9.79 -10.92 -3.10
CA VAL A 363 -8.35 -11.07 -3.35
C VAL A 363 -7.90 -12.39 -2.76
N THR A 364 -7.16 -13.19 -3.53
CA THR A 364 -6.52 -14.42 -3.04
C THR A 364 -5.01 -14.35 -3.23
N GLY A 365 -4.28 -15.08 -2.39
CA GLY A 365 -2.83 -15.28 -2.54
C GLY A 365 -2.47 -16.48 -3.42
N GLU A 366 -3.31 -16.85 -4.38
CA GLU A 366 -3.04 -18.02 -5.25
C GLU A 366 -1.96 -17.70 -6.29
N SER A 367 -1.03 -18.64 -6.48
CA SER A 367 -0.03 -18.65 -7.56
C SER A 367 -0.20 -19.90 -8.43
N LEU A 368 -0.14 -19.74 -9.75
CA LEU A 368 -0.43 -20.84 -10.66
C LEU A 368 0.60 -21.97 -10.55
N GLY A 369 0.14 -23.20 -10.32
CA GLY A 369 0.98 -24.40 -10.32
C GLY A 369 1.76 -24.67 -9.02
N GLN A 370 1.51 -23.90 -7.95
CA GLN A 370 2.24 -24.08 -6.68
C GLN A 370 1.74 -25.27 -5.83
N VAL A 371 0.42 -25.53 -5.83
CA VAL A 371 -0.20 -26.65 -5.09
C VAL A 371 -1.34 -27.26 -5.91
N ALA A 372 -1.78 -28.47 -5.56
CA ALA A 372 -2.84 -29.20 -6.27
C ALA A 372 -4.15 -28.39 -6.45
N SER A 373 -4.50 -27.54 -5.49
CA SER A 373 -5.70 -26.68 -5.56
C SER A 373 -5.54 -25.44 -6.45
N GLN A 374 -4.33 -25.18 -6.95
CA GLN A 374 -3.96 -24.01 -7.74
C GLN A 374 -3.55 -24.39 -9.18
N THR A 375 -4.18 -25.44 -9.73
CA THR A 375 -4.18 -25.74 -11.17
C THR A 375 -5.20 -24.88 -11.89
N LEU A 376 -5.09 -24.71 -13.21
CA LEU A 376 -6.08 -23.96 -14.00
C LEU A 376 -7.49 -24.51 -13.82
N ASP A 377 -7.64 -25.84 -13.82
CA ASP A 377 -8.93 -26.51 -13.66
C ASP A 377 -9.54 -26.19 -12.29
N ASN A 378 -8.79 -26.42 -11.21
CA ASN A 378 -9.30 -26.16 -9.86
C ASN A 378 -9.54 -24.67 -9.61
N MET A 379 -8.67 -23.77 -10.09
CA MET A 379 -8.89 -22.32 -9.96
C MET A 379 -10.13 -21.85 -10.72
N THR A 380 -10.43 -22.46 -11.86
CA THR A 380 -11.65 -22.20 -12.64
C THR A 380 -12.88 -22.68 -11.88
N VAL A 381 -12.87 -23.92 -11.41
CA VAL A 381 -13.98 -24.51 -10.64
C VAL A 381 -14.21 -23.77 -9.33
N ILE A 382 -13.17 -23.38 -8.61
CA ILE A 382 -13.30 -22.58 -7.38
C ILE A 382 -13.81 -21.17 -7.71
N GLY A 383 -13.28 -20.56 -8.77
CA GLY A 383 -13.65 -19.22 -9.21
C GLY A 383 -15.13 -19.08 -9.58
N GLU A 384 -15.76 -20.14 -10.10
CA GLU A 384 -17.19 -20.16 -10.42
C GLU A 384 -18.10 -19.96 -9.19
N ALA A 385 -17.60 -20.23 -7.98
CA ALA A 385 -18.36 -19.94 -6.76
C ALA A 385 -18.46 -18.45 -6.43
N ALA A 386 -17.62 -17.60 -7.03
CA ALA A 386 -17.70 -16.14 -6.92
C ALA A 386 -18.63 -15.57 -7.99
N ARG A 387 -19.52 -14.66 -7.62
CA ARG A 387 -20.34 -13.89 -8.58
C ARG A 387 -19.61 -12.63 -9.08
N GLY A 388 -18.68 -12.11 -8.28
CA GLY A 388 -17.91 -10.90 -8.53
C GLY A 388 -16.46 -11.15 -8.95
N LEU A 389 -15.69 -10.06 -9.03
CA LEU A 389 -14.28 -10.09 -9.44
C LEU A 389 -13.39 -10.74 -8.37
N VAL A 390 -12.57 -11.72 -8.76
CA VAL A 390 -11.51 -12.30 -7.92
C VAL A 390 -10.14 -11.93 -8.48
N LEU A 391 -9.40 -11.12 -7.73
CA LEU A 391 -8.07 -10.66 -8.06
C LEU A 391 -7.01 -11.59 -7.49
N ARG A 392 -6.00 -11.93 -8.31
CA ARG A 392 -4.90 -12.85 -7.95
C ARG A 392 -3.54 -12.19 -8.21
N PRO A 393 -3.08 -11.30 -7.31
CA PRO A 393 -1.89 -10.48 -7.54
C PRO A 393 -0.57 -11.26 -7.70
N LEU A 394 -0.58 -12.55 -7.36
CA LEU A 394 0.59 -13.44 -7.35
C LEU A 394 0.52 -14.52 -8.43
N VAL A 395 -0.50 -14.53 -9.30
CA VAL A 395 -0.79 -15.66 -10.20
C VAL A 395 0.39 -16.08 -11.11
N GLY A 396 1.25 -15.13 -11.47
CA GLY A 396 2.43 -15.37 -12.32
C GLY A 396 3.76 -15.19 -11.60
N MET A 397 3.77 -15.18 -10.27
CA MET A 397 5.00 -15.07 -9.47
C MET A 397 5.49 -16.43 -9.02
N ASP A 398 6.80 -16.61 -8.98
CA ASP A 398 7.40 -17.77 -8.34
C ASP A 398 7.48 -17.61 -6.80
N LYS A 399 7.80 -18.70 -6.12
CA LYS A 399 7.87 -18.75 -4.65
C LYS A 399 8.97 -17.88 -4.07
N GLU A 400 10.08 -17.71 -4.78
CA GLU A 400 11.22 -16.91 -4.32
C GLU A 400 10.86 -15.43 -4.38
N GLU A 401 10.24 -14.97 -5.46
CA GLU A 401 9.72 -13.61 -5.59
C GLU A 401 8.73 -13.27 -4.47
N ILE A 402 7.79 -14.18 -4.17
CA ILE A 402 6.82 -14.00 -3.09
C ILE A 402 7.53 -13.94 -1.73
N THR A 403 8.50 -14.84 -1.50
CA THR A 403 9.27 -14.91 -0.25
C THR A 403 10.10 -13.64 -0.02
N GLN A 404 10.78 -13.14 -1.04
CA GLN A 404 11.53 -11.89 -0.96
C GLN A 404 10.62 -10.70 -0.64
N GLN A 405 9.42 -10.67 -1.22
CA GLN A 405 8.44 -9.63 -0.89
C GLN A 405 7.95 -9.75 0.55
N ALA A 406 7.64 -10.96 1.03
CA ALA A 406 7.23 -11.20 2.42
C ALA A 406 8.29 -10.72 3.42
N ARG A 407 9.58 -10.95 3.14
CA ARG A 407 10.70 -10.45 3.98
C ARG A 407 10.77 -8.93 3.98
N ARG A 408 10.68 -8.30 2.79
CA ARG A 408 10.73 -6.83 2.67
C ARG A 408 9.59 -6.12 3.42
N ILE A 409 8.40 -6.72 3.46
CA ILE A 409 7.24 -6.15 4.15
C ILE A 409 7.13 -6.60 5.62
N GLY A 410 8.02 -7.49 6.07
CA GLY A 410 8.09 -8.01 7.44
C GLY A 410 7.03 -9.04 7.81
N THR A 411 6.40 -9.70 6.84
CA THR A 411 5.38 -10.75 7.11
C THR A 411 5.97 -12.16 7.12
N PHE A 412 7.20 -12.34 6.63
CA PHE A 412 7.80 -13.66 6.45
C PHE A 412 7.95 -14.43 7.77
N GLU A 413 8.55 -13.80 8.78
CA GLU A 413 8.88 -14.41 10.06
C GLU A 413 7.61 -14.96 10.73
N VAL A 414 6.56 -14.13 10.79
CA VAL A 414 5.25 -14.54 11.32
C VAL A 414 4.64 -15.65 10.48
N SER A 415 4.70 -15.55 9.15
CA SER A 415 4.13 -16.56 8.24
C SER A 415 4.79 -17.94 8.36
N THR A 416 6.04 -17.99 8.81
CA THR A 416 6.79 -19.25 9.01
C THR A 416 6.57 -19.91 10.37
N LEU A 417 5.89 -19.25 11.31
CA LEU A 417 5.57 -19.86 12.61
C LEU A 417 4.69 -21.11 12.40
N PRO A 418 4.95 -22.21 13.13
CA PRO A 418 4.10 -23.40 13.09
C PRO A 418 2.66 -23.05 13.47
N ASP A 419 1.70 -23.55 12.70
CA ASP A 419 0.28 -23.35 12.94
C ASP A 419 -0.54 -24.56 12.46
N GLN A 420 -1.83 -24.55 12.78
CA GLN A 420 -2.79 -25.54 12.31
C GLN A 420 -3.70 -24.92 11.25
N ASP A 421 -3.25 -24.89 9.99
CA ASP A 421 -4.03 -24.30 8.89
C ASP A 421 -5.42 -24.96 8.79
N CYS A 422 -6.46 -24.12 8.73
CA CYS A 422 -7.85 -24.53 8.57
C CYS A 422 -8.02 -25.42 7.34
N CYS A 423 -7.35 -25.12 6.22
CA CYS A 423 -7.46 -25.93 5.00
C CYS A 423 -6.78 -27.30 5.11
N GLN A 424 -5.92 -27.54 6.11
CA GLN A 424 -5.25 -28.82 6.34
C GLN A 424 -6.09 -29.81 7.15
N LEU A 425 -7.12 -29.30 7.85
CA LEU A 425 -8.02 -30.13 8.63
C LEU A 425 -8.86 -31.03 7.71
N PHE A 426 -8.71 -32.35 7.87
CA PHE A 426 -9.38 -33.39 7.08
C PHE A 426 -9.02 -33.42 5.58
N VAL A 427 -7.81 -32.97 5.21
CA VAL A 427 -7.30 -33.09 3.83
C VAL A 427 -7.22 -34.57 3.43
N PRO A 428 -7.75 -34.94 2.24
CA PRO A 428 -7.66 -36.31 1.74
C PRO A 428 -6.21 -36.69 1.39
N LYS A 429 -5.87 -37.99 1.47
CA LYS A 429 -4.57 -38.52 1.02
C LYS A 429 -4.26 -38.21 -0.45
N SER A 430 -5.30 -38.13 -1.28
CA SER A 430 -5.19 -37.82 -2.71
C SER A 430 -6.24 -36.75 -3.08
N PRO A 431 -5.91 -35.46 -2.91
CA PRO A 431 -6.77 -34.36 -3.34
C PRO A 431 -6.92 -34.35 -4.87
N ALA A 432 -8.10 -33.98 -5.37
CA ALA A 432 -8.32 -33.81 -6.80
C ALA A 432 -7.47 -32.65 -7.36
N THR A 433 -6.67 -32.92 -8.38
CA THR A 433 -5.85 -31.93 -9.10
C THR A 433 -6.58 -31.31 -10.30
N ALA A 434 -7.61 -31.98 -10.80
CA ALA A 434 -8.48 -31.54 -11.89
C ALA A 434 -9.93 -31.94 -11.58
N ALA A 435 -10.56 -31.27 -10.63
CA ALA A 435 -11.98 -31.48 -10.36
C ALA A 435 -12.82 -30.89 -11.51
N THR A 436 -13.91 -31.55 -11.87
CA THR A 436 -14.87 -30.99 -12.83
C THR A 436 -15.97 -30.22 -12.11
N LEU A 437 -16.56 -29.23 -12.80
CA LEU A 437 -17.66 -28.44 -12.24
C LEU A 437 -18.89 -29.31 -11.93
N ASP A 438 -19.16 -30.33 -12.75
CA ASP A 438 -20.30 -31.24 -12.58
C ASP A 438 -20.15 -32.16 -11.37
N GLU A 439 -18.96 -32.68 -11.10
CA GLU A 439 -18.66 -33.43 -9.86
C GLU A 439 -18.89 -32.57 -8.63
N VAL A 440 -18.38 -31.34 -8.66
CA VAL A 440 -18.50 -30.40 -7.54
C VAL A 440 -19.95 -29.99 -7.31
N ARG A 441 -20.71 -29.66 -8.37
CA ARG A 441 -22.14 -29.32 -8.24
C ARG A 441 -22.97 -30.48 -7.71
N ARG A 442 -22.68 -31.73 -8.12
CA ARG A 442 -23.35 -32.92 -7.57
C ARG A 442 -23.04 -33.11 -6.09
N ALA A 443 -21.79 -32.89 -5.67
CA ALA A 443 -21.44 -32.94 -4.26
C ALA A 443 -22.12 -31.82 -3.46
N GLU A 444 -22.20 -30.60 -4.00
CA GLU A 444 -22.87 -29.46 -3.36
C GLU A 444 -24.39 -29.65 -3.24
N ALA A 445 -25.03 -30.40 -4.15
CA ALA A 445 -26.46 -30.68 -4.09
C ALA A 445 -26.86 -31.49 -2.83
N ALA A 446 -25.92 -32.17 -2.18
CA ALA A 446 -26.14 -32.87 -0.92
C ALA A 446 -26.03 -31.95 0.33
N LEU A 447 -25.74 -30.66 0.15
CA LEU A 447 -25.47 -29.70 1.22
C LEU A 447 -26.51 -28.58 1.23
N ASP A 448 -26.90 -28.11 2.42
CA ASP A 448 -27.58 -26.82 2.59
C ASP A 448 -26.55 -25.68 2.47
N VAL A 449 -26.11 -25.41 1.24
CA VAL A 449 -25.07 -24.40 0.95
C VAL A 449 -25.45 -23.03 1.54
N GLU A 450 -26.69 -22.60 1.30
CA GLU A 450 -27.17 -21.29 1.72
C GLU A 450 -27.29 -21.19 3.25
N GLY A 451 -27.78 -22.23 3.93
CA GLY A 451 -27.85 -22.27 5.39
C GLY A 451 -26.47 -22.27 6.05
N LEU A 452 -25.55 -23.08 5.54
CA LEU A 452 -24.16 -23.12 6.02
C LEU A 452 -23.44 -21.78 5.87
N VAL A 453 -23.60 -21.12 4.71
CA VAL A 453 -23.03 -19.78 4.45
C VAL A 453 -23.63 -18.77 5.42
N ARG A 454 -24.96 -18.75 5.60
CA ARG A 454 -25.61 -17.84 6.56
C ARG A 454 -25.12 -18.07 8.00
N SER A 455 -24.98 -19.32 8.41
CA SER A 455 -24.50 -19.68 9.74
C SER A 455 -23.06 -19.22 9.98
N ALA A 456 -22.15 -19.46 9.03
CA ALA A 456 -20.75 -19.03 9.14
C ALA A 456 -20.63 -17.50 9.23
N ILE A 457 -21.45 -16.77 8.46
CA ILE A 457 -21.49 -15.31 8.49
C ILE A 457 -22.06 -14.78 9.82
N ALA A 458 -23.01 -15.48 10.43
CA ALA A 458 -23.59 -15.08 11.71
C ALA A 458 -22.58 -15.20 12.87
N GLY A 459 -21.64 -16.14 12.79
CA GLY A 459 -20.57 -16.34 13.79
C GLY A 459 -19.31 -15.53 13.56
N VAL A 460 -19.29 -14.58 12.62
CA VAL A 460 -18.07 -13.81 12.31
C VAL A 460 -17.70 -12.86 13.45
N GLU A 461 -16.41 -12.85 13.82
CA GLU A 461 -15.84 -11.89 14.75
C GLU A 461 -15.04 -10.80 13.98
N GLU A 462 -15.03 -9.57 14.48
CA GLU A 462 -14.28 -8.45 13.87
C GLU A 462 -13.25 -7.89 14.86
N GLU A 463 -11.97 -7.94 14.48
CA GLU A 463 -10.89 -7.25 15.19
C GLU A 463 -10.48 -5.97 14.45
N ARG A 464 -10.14 -4.92 15.20
CA ARG A 464 -9.80 -3.59 14.66
C ARG A 464 -8.40 -3.18 15.04
N PHE A 465 -7.65 -2.71 14.06
CA PHE A 465 -6.30 -2.19 14.24
C PHE A 465 -6.19 -0.79 13.63
N GLU A 466 -5.45 0.10 14.29
CA GLU A 466 -5.11 1.42 13.78
C GLU A 466 -3.61 1.68 13.93
N PHE A 467 -3.03 2.38 12.96
CA PHE A 467 -1.66 2.90 13.01
C PHE A 467 -1.65 4.40 12.70
N PRO A 468 -0.95 5.23 13.49
CA PRO A 468 -0.38 4.90 14.81
C PRO A 468 -1.49 4.50 15.79
N SER A 469 -1.18 3.65 16.78
CA SER A 469 -2.14 3.27 17.81
C SER A 469 -2.64 4.52 18.54
N SER A 470 -3.96 4.68 18.67
CA SER A 470 -4.51 5.80 19.44
C SER A 470 -4.00 5.70 20.88
N THR A 471 -3.17 6.64 21.31
CA THR A 471 -2.68 6.71 22.68
C THR A 471 -3.85 7.05 23.62
N SER A 472 -4.58 6.04 24.09
CA SER A 472 -5.10 6.09 25.46
C SER A 472 -3.87 5.89 26.36
N GLY A 473 -3.54 6.90 27.16
CA GLY A 473 -2.30 6.97 27.93
C GLY A 473 -1.92 5.68 28.66
N GLY A 474 -0.65 5.32 28.53
CA GLY A 474 -0.04 4.16 29.15
C GLY A 474 1.13 3.69 28.30
N ALA A 475 2.34 4.07 28.67
CA ALA A 475 3.56 3.60 28.04
C ALA A 475 3.65 2.08 28.19
N HIS A 476 3.35 1.35 27.12
CA HIS A 476 3.87 0.01 26.92
C HIS A 476 4.87 0.08 25.77
N THR A 477 6.13 0.27 26.15
CA THR A 477 7.28 -0.08 25.32
C THR A 477 7.23 -1.60 25.10
N PRO A 478 7.22 -2.11 23.85
CA PRO A 478 7.52 -3.51 23.64
C PRO A 478 9.05 -3.67 23.75
N ASP A 479 9.50 -4.20 24.89
CA ASP A 479 10.85 -4.75 25.03
C ASP A 479 10.97 -5.96 24.09
N LEU A 480 11.73 -5.79 23.01
CA LEU A 480 12.26 -6.90 22.23
C LEU A 480 13.78 -6.83 22.28
N VAL A 481 14.36 -8.00 22.55
CA VAL A 481 15.79 -8.37 22.55
C VAL A 481 16.51 -8.20 23.89
N GLY A 482 16.26 -9.17 24.78
CA GLY A 482 17.12 -9.44 25.92
C GLY A 482 16.80 -10.79 26.54
N ARG A 483 17.40 -11.88 26.04
CA ARG A 483 17.86 -13.06 26.82
C ARG A 483 18.45 -14.15 25.92
N SER A 484 19.79 -14.21 25.96
CA SER A 484 20.62 -15.41 26.19
C SER A 484 20.15 -16.74 25.58
N ARG A 485 20.84 -17.14 24.50
CA ARG A 485 20.94 -18.53 24.03
C ARG A 485 21.52 -19.45 25.13
N PRO A 486 20.95 -20.63 25.41
CA PRO A 486 21.68 -21.70 26.08
C PRO A 486 22.54 -22.47 25.05
N PRO A 487 23.68 -23.06 25.46
CA PRO A 487 24.58 -23.75 24.54
C PRO A 487 24.00 -25.08 24.07
N LEU A 488 24.24 -25.38 22.80
CA LEU A 488 23.95 -26.66 22.12
C LEU A 488 24.67 -27.80 22.85
N LYS A 489 23.93 -28.83 23.28
CA LYS A 489 24.50 -30.11 23.68
C LYS A 489 24.63 -31.01 22.45
N ASN A 490 25.86 -31.49 22.24
CA ASN A 490 26.25 -32.53 21.28
C ASN A 490 25.33 -33.76 21.35
N PRO A 491 24.85 -34.31 20.22
CA PRO A 491 24.32 -35.67 20.21
C PRO A 491 25.49 -36.63 20.04
N SER A 492 25.86 -37.30 21.12
CA SER A 492 26.70 -38.50 21.07
C SER A 492 26.23 -39.46 22.16
N ARG A 493 25.79 -40.64 21.70
CA ARG A 493 25.51 -41.88 22.44
C ARG A 493 24.04 -42.19 22.78
N ILE A 494 23.70 -43.39 22.29
CA ILE A 494 22.57 -44.30 22.52
C ILE A 494 21.32 -44.03 21.69
#